data_AF-A0ABD0P9U8-F1
#
_entry.id   AF-A0ABD0P9U8-F1
#
_cell.length_a   1.000
_cell.length_b   1.000
_cell.length_c   1.000
_cell.angle_alpha   90.00
_cell.angle_beta   90.00
_cell.angle_gamma   90.00
#
_symmetry.space_group_name_H-M   'P 1'
#
loop_
_entity.id
_entity.type
_entity.pdbx_description
1 polymer ?
#
loop_
_entity_poly.entity_id
_entity_poly.type
_entity_poly.pdbx_seq_one_letter_code
_entity_poly.pdbx_strand_id
1 'polypeptide(L)'
;DDKDAFYVADLGDVLKKHLRWLRVLPRVTPFYAVKCNDSKAVVMTLASLGAGFDCASKTEIQIVQSVGVEPSRIIYANPCKQVSQIKYASAHGVQMMTFDSEVELMKVARSHDNA
;
A
#
# COMPACT_ATOMS: atom_id res chain seq x y z
N ASP A 1 -37.81 -0.59 -0.79
CA ASP A 1 -37.69 -1.90 -0.14
C ASP A 1 -36.39 -1.96 0.63
N ASP A 2 -36.47 -2.10 1.95
CA ASP A 2 -35.30 -2.10 2.85
C ASP A 2 -34.62 -3.49 2.90
N LYS A 3 -34.23 -4.03 1.74
CA LYS A 3 -33.63 -5.37 1.61
C LYS A 3 -32.33 -5.38 0.82
N ASP A 4 -31.68 -4.23 0.72
CA ASP A 4 -30.39 -4.13 0.05
C ASP A 4 -29.31 -4.93 0.82
N ALA A 5 -28.39 -5.52 0.07
CA ALA A 5 -27.26 -6.23 0.65
C ALA A 5 -26.32 -5.26 1.39
N PHE A 6 -25.78 -5.69 2.53
CA PHE A 6 -24.85 -4.90 3.33
C PHE A 6 -23.69 -5.76 3.85
N TYR A 7 -22.63 -5.09 4.27
CA TYR A 7 -21.47 -5.72 4.91
C TYR A 7 -21.41 -5.37 6.39
N VAL A 8 -20.98 -6.32 7.21
CA VAL A 8 -20.53 -6.08 8.59
C VAL A 8 -19.02 -6.25 8.62
N ALA A 9 -18.30 -5.20 8.99
CA ALA A 9 -16.84 -5.22 9.07
C ALA A 9 -16.38 -5.04 10.53
N ASP A 10 -15.82 -6.10 11.13
CA ASP A 10 -15.23 -6.04 12.46
C ASP A 10 -13.79 -5.51 12.39
N LEU A 11 -13.61 -4.21 12.60
CA LEU A 11 -12.28 -3.58 12.69
C LEU A 11 -11.49 -4.06 13.92
N GLY A 12 -12.17 -4.58 14.95
CA GLY A 12 -11.53 -5.19 16.11
C GLY A 12 -10.80 -6.49 15.76
N ASP A 13 -11.28 -7.25 14.77
CA ASP A 13 -10.55 -8.41 14.24
C ASP A 13 -9.29 -8.00 13.46
N VAL A 14 -9.32 -6.88 12.72
CA VAL A 14 -8.12 -6.31 12.06
C VAL A 14 -7.04 -5.98 13.10
N LEU A 15 -7.43 -5.33 14.20
CA LEU A 15 -6.53 -5.04 15.33
C LEU A 15 -5.94 -6.34 15.92
N LYS A 16 -6.77 -7.34 16.22
CA LYS A 16 -6.33 -8.63 16.77
C LYS A 16 -5.31 -9.31 15.84
N LYS A 17 -5.54 -9.27 14.52
CA LYS A 17 -4.61 -9.82 13.53
C LYS A 17 -3.29 -9.07 13.48
N HIS A 18 -3.31 -7.75 13.55
CA HIS A 18 -2.10 -6.94 13.61
C HIS A 18 -1.27 -7.24 14.86
N LEU A 19 -1.89 -7.27 16.05
CA LEU A 19 -1.21 -7.63 17.29
C LEU A 19 -0.65 -9.05 17.25
N ARG A 20 -1.40 -10.00 16.68
CA ARG A 20 -0.92 -11.36 16.47
C ARG A 20 0.32 -11.38 15.57
N TRP A 21 0.34 -10.62 14.47
CA TRP A 21 1.49 -10.52 13.58
C TRP A 21 2.74 -10.06 14.32
N LEU A 22 2.65 -8.95 15.06
CA LEU A 22 3.78 -8.41 15.83
C LEU A 22 4.32 -9.42 16.85
N ARG A 23 3.44 -10.23 17.46
CA ARG A 23 3.83 -11.27 18.41
C ARG A 23 4.53 -12.46 17.75
N VAL A 24 4.03 -12.94 16.60
CA VAL A 24 4.51 -14.18 15.97
C VAL A 24 5.64 -13.95 14.97
N LEU A 25 5.75 -12.75 14.42
CA LEU A 25 6.79 -12.33 13.47
C LEU A 25 7.43 -11.00 13.90
N PRO A 26 8.09 -10.93 15.08
CA PRO A 26 8.55 -9.66 15.68
C PRO A 26 9.62 -8.94 14.86
N ARG A 27 10.25 -9.60 13.90
CA ARG A 27 11.28 -9.05 13.00
C ARG A 27 10.76 -8.66 11.62
N VAL A 28 9.48 -8.93 11.33
CA VAL A 28 8.89 -8.72 10.00
C VAL A 28 7.82 -7.63 10.10
N THR A 29 8.09 -6.47 9.53
CA THR A 29 7.10 -5.38 9.45
C THR A 29 6.02 -5.74 8.42
N PRO A 30 4.72 -5.74 8.77
CA PRO A 30 3.66 -6.02 7.82
C PRO A 30 3.44 -4.82 6.89
N PHE A 31 3.43 -5.09 5.58
CA PHE A 31 2.94 -4.16 4.55
C PHE A 31 1.63 -4.70 4.00
N TYR A 32 0.52 -4.03 4.29
CA TYR A 32 -0.81 -4.47 3.89
C TYR A 32 -1.04 -4.25 2.39
N ALA A 33 -1.43 -5.31 1.68
CA ALA A 33 -1.76 -5.24 0.26
C ALA A 33 -3.13 -4.56 0.06
N VAL A 34 -3.14 -3.30 -0.35
CA VAL A 34 -4.36 -2.48 -0.48
C VAL A 34 -5.34 -3.09 -1.49
N LYS A 35 -4.84 -3.66 -2.59
CA LYS A 35 -5.60 -4.44 -3.58
C LYS A 35 -6.49 -5.56 -3.01
N CYS A 36 -6.25 -6.04 -1.78
CA CYS A 36 -7.07 -7.08 -1.15
C CYS A 36 -8.41 -6.51 -0.65
N ASN A 37 -8.39 -5.32 -0.05
CA ASN A 37 -9.57 -4.56 0.37
C ASN A 37 -9.13 -3.10 0.59
N ASP A 38 -9.56 -2.22 -0.29
CA ASP A 38 -9.18 -0.81 -0.32
C ASP A 38 -10.12 0.09 0.51
N SER A 39 -11.00 -0.52 1.32
CA SER A 39 -11.88 0.21 2.22
C SER A 39 -11.07 1.16 3.11
N LYS A 40 -11.40 2.44 3.02
CA LYS A 40 -10.73 3.51 3.78
C LYS A 40 -10.69 3.22 5.28
N ALA A 41 -11.73 2.58 5.84
CA ALA A 41 -11.78 2.21 7.25
C ALA A 41 -10.69 1.20 7.63
N VAL A 42 -10.42 0.19 6.78
CA VAL A 42 -9.36 -0.80 6.99
C VAL A 42 -7.98 -0.16 6.87
N VAL A 43 -7.77 0.65 5.82
CA VAL A 43 -6.52 1.37 5.58
C VAL A 43 -6.20 2.32 6.73
N MET A 44 -7.17 3.13 7.19
CA MET A 44 -7.02 4.03 8.35
C MET A 44 -6.71 3.27 9.64
N THR A 45 -7.38 2.13 9.87
CA THR A 45 -7.12 1.30 11.05
C THR A 45 -5.68 0.80 11.05
N LEU A 46 -5.22 0.22 9.94
CA LEU A 46 -3.84 -0.30 9.82
C LEU A 46 -2.79 0.82 9.84
N ALA A 47 -3.10 1.98 9.27
CA ALA A 47 -2.23 3.16 9.29
C ALA A 47 -1.99 3.65 10.73
N SER A 48 -3.06 3.69 11.54
CA SER A 48 -3.03 4.07 12.95
C SER A 48 -2.27 3.06 13.81
N LEU A 49 -2.23 1.80 13.40
CA LEU A 49 -1.46 0.74 14.06
C LEU A 49 0.02 0.71 13.65
N GLY A 50 0.44 1.56 12.72
CA GLY A 50 1.83 1.66 12.29
C GLY A 50 2.23 0.65 11.20
N ALA A 51 1.29 -0.03 10.56
CA ALA A 51 1.59 -0.90 9.42
C ALA A 51 2.15 -0.11 8.22
N GLY A 52 2.88 -0.81 7.35
CA GLY A 52 3.20 -0.35 6.00
C GLY A 52 2.11 -0.74 5.00
N PHE A 53 2.27 -0.32 3.74
CA PHE A 53 1.31 -0.56 2.67
C PHE A 53 1.99 -0.99 1.37
N ASP A 54 1.53 -2.13 0.85
CA ASP A 54 1.82 -2.60 -0.50
C ASP A 54 0.72 -2.04 -1.43
N CYS A 55 1.12 -1.11 -2.29
CA CYS A 55 0.26 -0.51 -3.30
C CYS A 55 0.63 -1.04 -4.69
N ALA A 56 -0.38 -1.40 -5.48
CA ALA A 56 -0.23 -1.92 -6.84
C ALA A 56 -0.53 -0.88 -7.95
N SER A 57 -1.04 0.30 -7.58
CA SER A 57 -1.44 1.36 -8.51
C SER A 57 -1.31 2.75 -7.93
N LYS A 58 -1.33 3.77 -8.81
CA LYS A 58 -1.46 5.18 -8.42
C LYS A 58 -2.64 5.43 -7.47
N THR A 59 -3.80 4.81 -7.73
CA THR A 59 -5.01 5.01 -6.92
C THR A 59 -4.82 4.49 -5.50
N GLU A 60 -4.15 3.34 -5.33
CA GLU A 60 -3.85 2.80 -4.00
C GLU A 60 -2.86 3.68 -3.23
N ILE A 61 -1.82 4.20 -3.90
CA ILE A 61 -0.92 5.21 -3.31
C ILE A 61 -1.71 6.43 -2.84
N GLN A 62 -2.65 6.92 -3.65
CA GLN A 62 -3.50 8.06 -3.29
C GLN A 62 -4.38 7.76 -2.07
N ILE A 63 -5.00 6.59 -1.99
CA ILE A 63 -5.83 6.18 -0.84
C ILE A 63 -4.98 6.20 0.43
N VAL A 64 -3.80 5.58 0.40
CA VAL A 64 -2.89 5.48 1.55
C VAL A 64 -2.35 6.86 1.97
N GLN A 65 -1.94 7.71 1.03
CA GLN A 65 -1.49 9.07 1.33
C GLN A 65 -2.64 9.96 1.83
N SER A 66 -3.87 9.77 1.36
CA SER A 66 -5.05 10.54 1.79
C SER A 66 -5.39 10.36 3.28
N VAL A 67 -4.86 9.31 3.92
CA VAL A 67 -5.02 9.05 5.34
C VAL A 67 -3.78 9.42 6.16
N GLY A 68 -2.84 10.18 5.57
CA GLY A 68 -1.67 10.73 6.26
C GLY A 68 -0.52 9.75 6.46
N VAL A 69 -0.43 8.68 5.65
CA VAL A 69 0.70 7.75 5.70
C VAL A 69 1.90 8.34 4.97
N GLU A 70 3.02 8.44 5.69
CA GLU A 70 4.32 8.82 5.13
C GLU A 70 4.74 7.91 3.96
N PRO A 71 5.31 8.45 2.87
CA PRO A 71 5.74 7.66 1.71
C PRO A 71 6.75 6.55 2.04
N SER A 72 7.54 6.71 3.11
CA SER A 72 8.50 5.71 3.60
C SER A 72 7.86 4.41 4.09
N ARG A 73 6.54 4.42 4.36
CA ARG A 73 5.74 3.23 4.71
C ARG A 73 5.01 2.62 3.51
N ILE A 74 5.30 3.06 2.29
CA ILE A 74 4.67 2.55 1.07
C ILE A 74 5.72 1.83 0.22
N ILE A 75 5.39 0.61 -0.21
CA ILE A 75 6.09 -0.08 -1.30
C ILE A 75 5.17 -0.14 -2.51
N TYR A 76 5.63 0.35 -3.66
CA TYR A 76 4.94 0.19 -4.93
C TYR A 76 5.28 -1.19 -5.53
N ALA A 77 4.64 -2.24 -5.00
CA ALA A 77 4.98 -3.63 -5.32
C ALA A 77 4.26 -4.18 -6.57
N ASN A 78 4.16 -3.37 -7.61
CA ASN A 78 3.78 -3.83 -8.95
C ASN A 78 5.04 -3.90 -9.82
N PRO A 79 5.43 -5.08 -10.35
CA PRO A 79 6.66 -5.21 -11.13
C PRO A 79 6.57 -4.55 -12.51
N CYS A 80 5.38 -4.30 -13.06
CA CYS A 80 5.18 -3.77 -14.41
C CYS A 80 4.30 -2.50 -14.39
N LYS A 81 4.92 -1.34 -14.16
CA LYS A 81 4.24 -0.06 -13.88
C LYS A 81 4.12 0.80 -15.14
N GLN A 82 3.04 1.55 -15.30
CA GLN A 82 3.00 2.57 -16.36
C GLN A 82 4.00 3.68 -16.03
N VAL A 83 4.74 4.19 -17.04
CA VAL A 83 5.73 5.27 -16.85
C VAL A 83 5.12 6.50 -16.16
N SER A 84 3.88 6.86 -16.52
CA SER A 84 3.14 7.94 -15.87
C SER A 84 2.92 7.71 -14.37
N GLN A 85 2.72 6.45 -13.95
CA GLN A 85 2.53 6.08 -12.55
C GLN A 85 3.86 5.98 -11.79
N ILE A 86 4.96 5.60 -12.46
CA ILE A 86 6.32 5.70 -11.88
C ILE A 86 6.65 7.16 -11.56
N LYS A 87 6.41 8.07 -12.50
CA LYS A 87 6.60 9.52 -12.29
C LYS A 87 5.71 10.06 -11.17
N TYR A 88 4.48 9.55 -11.05
CA TYR A 88 3.60 9.91 -9.95
C TYR A 88 4.18 9.50 -8.60
N ALA A 89 4.65 8.24 -8.48
CA ALA A 89 5.29 7.73 -7.27
C ALA A 89 6.52 8.58 -6.89
N SER A 90 7.37 8.91 -7.87
CA SER A 90 8.52 9.82 -7.70
C SER A 90 8.10 11.19 -7.16
N ALA A 91 7.13 11.84 -7.80
CA ALA A 91 6.63 13.15 -7.39
C ALA A 91 5.97 13.18 -6.01
N HIS A 92 5.55 12.02 -5.48
CA HIS A 92 4.90 11.88 -4.17
C HIS A 92 5.80 11.18 -3.15
N GLY A 93 7.10 11.06 -3.41
CA GLY A 93 8.11 10.56 -2.47
C GLY A 93 8.08 9.05 -2.22
N VAL A 94 7.34 8.27 -3.00
CA VAL A 94 7.33 6.80 -2.88
C VAL A 94 8.58 6.25 -3.59
N GLN A 95 9.61 5.95 -2.81
CA GLN A 95 10.91 5.52 -3.32
C GLN A 95 10.96 4.01 -3.58
N MET A 96 10.37 3.20 -2.70
CA MET A 96 10.51 1.74 -2.75
C MET A 96 9.54 1.13 -3.78
N MET A 97 10.05 0.38 -4.74
CA MET A 97 9.23 -0.32 -5.75
C MET A 97 9.86 -1.65 -6.17
N THR A 98 9.06 -2.54 -6.76
CA THR A 98 9.53 -3.82 -7.31
C THR A 98 9.73 -3.76 -8.83
N PHE A 99 10.53 -4.68 -9.36
CA PHE A 99 10.67 -4.93 -10.80
C PHE A 99 11.18 -6.36 -11.00
N ASP A 100 10.92 -6.94 -12.17
CA ASP A 100 11.38 -8.29 -12.54
C ASP A 100 11.88 -8.37 -14.00
N SER A 101 12.05 -7.22 -14.67
CA SER A 101 12.52 -7.15 -16.05
C SER A 101 13.48 -5.98 -16.29
N GLU A 102 14.38 -6.15 -17.25
CA GLU A 102 15.31 -5.10 -17.70
C GLU A 102 14.56 -3.87 -18.25
N VAL A 103 13.45 -4.09 -18.96
CA VAL A 103 12.59 -3.02 -19.48
C VAL A 103 12.08 -2.14 -18.33
N GLU A 104 11.70 -2.76 -17.21
CA GLU A 104 11.23 -2.01 -16.04
C GLU A 104 12.37 -1.20 -15.41
N LEU A 105 13.57 -1.77 -15.29
CA LEU A 105 14.75 -1.07 -14.79
C LEU A 105 15.05 0.19 -15.64
N MET A 106 14.97 0.08 -16.96
CA MET A 106 15.15 1.20 -17.88
C MET A 106 14.06 2.28 -17.74
N LYS A 107 12.83 1.89 -17.39
CA LYS A 107 11.74 2.84 -17.11
C LYS A 107 11.97 3.60 -15.81
N VAL A 108 12.39 2.90 -14.76
CA VAL A 108 12.72 3.49 -13.45
C VAL A 108 13.87 4.50 -13.60
N ALA A 109 14.98 4.09 -14.23
CA ALA A 109 16.16 4.94 -14.45
C ALA A 109 15.88 6.25 -15.21
N ARG A 110 14.78 6.33 -15.98
CA ARG A 110 14.37 7.54 -16.74
C ARG A 110 13.28 8.37 -16.06
N SER A 111 12.64 7.83 -15.03
CA SER A 111 11.37 8.36 -14.50
C SER A 111 11.34 8.52 -12.99
N HIS A 112 12.33 7.99 -12.28
CA HIS A 112 12.44 8.05 -10.83
C HIS A 112 13.91 7.93 -10.40
N ASP A 113 14.60 9.07 -10.39
CA ASP A 113 16.06 9.14 -10.24
C ASP A 113 16.59 8.72 -8.85
N ASN A 114 15.69 8.54 -7.87
CA ASN A 114 16.01 8.28 -6.47
C ASN A 114 15.40 6.97 -5.94
N ALA A 115 14.90 6.10 -6.83
CA ALA A 115 14.33 4.79 -6.50
C ALA A 115 15.34 3.65 -6.64
#